data_AF-A0A7W8NCJ4-F1
#
_entry.id   AF-A0A7W8NCJ4-F1
#
_cell.length_a   1.000
_cell.length_b   1.000
_cell.length_c   1.000
_cell.angle_alpha   90.00
_cell.angle_beta   90.00
_cell.angle_gamma   90.00
#
_symmetry.space_group_name_H-M   'P 1'
#
loop_
_entity.id
_entity.type
_entity.pdbx_description
1 polymer ?
#
loop_
_entity_poly.entity_id
_entity_poly.type
_entity_poly.pdbx_seq_one_letter_code
_entity_poly.pdbx_strand_id
1 'polypeptide(L)'
;MTASAERPTRPLAAKPGGYVELARYSSLSRFWALLGGALRAGRHISNVRGDLPEVCRRRIAGYTLPNASIFLDTARLLKELEDGFEPHPALVDLLSGDPFPLRAELNAHFELRADFVIAFTARRDLIARPEFRFTPIVQGLSSLPDGLPLDARRLGRDELHLLLQRACGVA
;
A
#
# COMPACT_ATOMS: atom_id res chain seq x y z
N MET A 1 18.06 18.75 -16.39
CA MET A 1 19.31 18.29 -15.74
C MET A 1 18.94 17.24 -14.69
N THR A 2 19.00 15.96 -15.06
CA THR A 2 18.68 14.84 -14.16
C THR A 2 19.88 14.59 -13.26
N ALA A 3 19.80 15.02 -12.01
CA ALA A 3 20.76 14.60 -11.00
C ALA A 3 20.79 13.07 -10.99
N SER A 4 21.97 12.48 -11.21
CA SER A 4 22.21 11.10 -10.84
C SER A 4 21.92 11.00 -9.34
N ALA A 5 20.74 10.53 -8.97
CA ALA A 5 20.34 10.43 -7.58
C ALA A 5 21.26 9.40 -6.92
N GLU A 6 22.24 9.89 -6.17
CA GLU A 6 23.20 9.07 -5.45
C GLU A 6 22.44 8.03 -4.62
N ARG A 7 22.87 6.77 -4.71
CA ARG A 7 22.19 5.67 -4.02
C ARG A 7 22.30 5.93 -2.51
N PRO A 8 21.19 5.87 -1.75
CA PRO A 8 21.28 6.03 -0.30
C PRO A 8 22.09 4.88 0.30
N THR A 9 22.98 5.21 1.23
CA THR A 9 23.94 4.28 1.84
C THR A 9 23.83 4.22 3.35
N ARG A 10 23.21 5.20 4.01
CA ARG A 10 23.11 5.32 5.47
C ARG A 10 21.87 4.59 6.00
N PRO A 11 22.00 3.43 6.68
CA PRO A 11 20.85 2.71 7.21
C PRO A 11 20.14 3.47 8.33
N LEU A 12 18.86 3.16 8.57
CA LEU A 12 18.17 3.63 9.76
C LEU A 12 18.74 2.97 11.02
N ALA A 13 18.87 3.72 12.12
CA ALA A 13 19.40 3.18 13.37
C ALA A 13 18.55 1.99 13.91
N ALA A 14 17.22 2.09 13.80
CA ALA A 14 16.28 1.05 14.23
C ALA A 14 15.00 1.06 13.38
N LYS A 15 14.19 0.00 13.52
CA LYS A 15 12.88 -0.11 12.88
C LYS A 15 11.87 0.87 13.52
N PRO A 16 11.30 1.84 12.79
CA PRO A 16 10.28 2.73 13.32
C PRO A 16 8.93 2.02 13.53
N GLY A 17 8.04 2.66 14.31
CA GLY A 17 6.65 2.20 14.47
C GLY A 17 5.89 2.15 13.14
N GLY A 18 5.00 1.16 12.99
CA GLY A 18 4.20 0.94 11.78
C GLY A 18 4.94 0.23 10.63
N TYR A 19 6.24 -0.07 10.78
CA TYR A 19 6.99 -0.84 9.79
C TYR A 19 6.93 -2.34 10.10
N VAL A 20 6.69 -3.12 9.05
CA VAL A 20 6.77 -4.57 9.01
C VAL A 20 8.17 -4.97 8.58
N GLU A 21 8.75 -5.96 9.24
CA GLU A 21 10.00 -6.58 8.83
C GLU A 21 9.73 -7.56 7.70
N LEU A 22 10.28 -7.28 6.51
CA LEU A 22 10.09 -8.12 5.33
C LEU A 22 11.16 -9.21 5.24
N ALA A 23 12.40 -8.89 5.60
CA ALA A 23 13.51 -9.83 5.60
C ALA A 23 14.59 -9.40 6.59
N ARG A 24 15.17 -10.37 7.32
CA ARG A 24 16.38 -10.19 8.13
C ARG A 24 17.63 -10.50 7.32
N TYR A 25 18.79 -10.03 7.80
CA TYR A 25 20.10 -10.26 7.18
C TYR A 25 20.17 -9.87 5.70
N SER A 26 19.36 -8.89 5.31
CA SER A 26 19.30 -8.35 3.96
C SER A 26 20.60 -7.59 3.62
N SER A 27 20.64 -7.07 2.40
CA SER A 27 21.75 -6.27 1.89
C SER A 27 21.25 -4.94 1.34
N LEU A 28 22.13 -3.92 1.35
CA LEU A 28 21.88 -2.67 0.66
C LEU A 28 21.62 -2.91 -0.85
N SER A 29 22.28 -3.89 -1.45
CA SER A 29 22.03 -4.29 -2.83
C SER A 29 20.59 -4.72 -3.07
N ARG A 30 19.98 -5.50 -2.15
CA ARG A 30 18.55 -5.88 -2.26
C ARG A 30 17.63 -4.67 -2.13
N PHE A 31 17.96 -3.73 -1.25
CA PHE A 31 17.22 -2.47 -1.13
C PHE A 31 17.31 -1.64 -2.43
N TRP A 32 18.51 -1.48 -3.00
CA TRP A 32 18.69 -0.79 -4.28
C TRP A 32 18.06 -1.52 -5.46
N ALA A 33 18.02 -2.85 -5.44
CA ALA A 33 17.35 -3.64 -6.48
C ALA A 33 15.85 -3.34 -6.51
N LEU A 34 15.20 -3.21 -5.35
CA LEU A 34 13.80 -2.79 -5.26
C LEU A 34 13.58 -1.38 -5.80
N LEU A 35 14.43 -0.41 -5.42
CA LEU A 35 14.34 0.95 -5.94
C LEU A 35 14.55 0.99 -7.47
N GLY A 36 15.58 0.32 -7.96
CA GLY A 36 15.86 0.25 -9.39
C GLY A 36 14.75 -0.46 -10.17
N GLY A 37 14.17 -1.52 -9.61
CA GLY A 37 13.01 -2.21 -10.16
C GLY A 37 11.79 -1.30 -10.24
N ALA A 38 11.46 -0.64 -9.14
CA ALA A 38 10.35 0.32 -9.08
C ALA A 38 10.49 1.44 -10.13
N LEU A 39 11.68 2.03 -10.29
CA LEU A 39 11.92 3.03 -11.34
C LEU A 39 11.68 2.46 -12.75
N ARG A 40 12.20 1.26 -13.04
CA ARG A 40 11.99 0.59 -14.33
C ARG A 40 10.53 0.24 -14.58
N ALA A 41 9.79 -0.09 -13.52
CA ALA A 41 8.35 -0.35 -13.56
C ALA A 41 7.50 0.93 -13.60
N GLY A 42 8.12 2.10 -13.79
CA GLY A 42 7.43 3.39 -13.92
C GLY A 42 6.90 3.96 -12.60
N ARG A 43 7.36 3.46 -11.45
CA ARG A 43 6.94 3.96 -10.14
C ARG A 43 7.68 5.23 -9.76
N HIS A 44 7.01 6.07 -8.99
CA HIS A 44 7.59 7.30 -8.47
C HIS A 44 8.32 7.02 -7.15
N ILE A 45 9.61 7.38 -7.09
CA ILE A 45 10.43 7.24 -5.88
C ILE A 45 10.71 8.62 -5.30
N SER A 46 10.47 8.78 -4.00
CA SER A 46 10.70 10.03 -3.29
C SER A 46 11.32 9.82 -1.91
N ASN A 47 12.00 10.86 -1.42
CA ASN A 47 12.48 10.91 -0.04
C ASN A 47 11.28 11.03 0.91
N VAL A 48 11.39 10.42 2.09
CA VAL A 48 10.42 10.64 3.16
C VAL A 48 10.73 11.99 3.81
N ARG A 49 9.68 12.77 4.13
CA ARG A 49 9.83 14.09 4.77
C ARG A 49 10.70 13.97 6.04
N GLY A 50 11.72 14.82 6.13
CA GLY A 50 12.66 14.85 7.24
C GLY A 50 13.89 13.97 7.08
N ASP A 51 13.93 13.10 6.05
CA ASP A 51 15.15 12.34 5.75
C ASP A 51 16.13 13.15 4.90
N LEU A 52 17.41 12.96 5.20
CA LEU A 52 18.48 13.35 4.30
C LEU A 52 18.58 12.35 3.12
N PRO A 53 19.03 12.78 1.94
CA PRO A 53 19.10 11.94 0.75
C PRO A 53 19.90 10.64 0.94
N GLU A 54 20.94 10.62 1.75
CA GLU A 54 21.77 9.43 1.96
C GLU A 54 21.09 8.36 2.84
N VAL A 55 19.99 8.70 3.53
CA VAL A 55 19.25 7.75 4.39
C VAL A 55 18.57 6.68 3.53
N CYS A 56 18.75 5.41 3.89
CA CYS A 56 18.12 4.25 3.24
C CYS A 56 16.65 4.10 3.61
N ARG A 57 15.85 5.13 3.31
CA ARG A 57 14.39 5.13 3.42
C ARG A 57 13.79 5.88 2.24
N ARG A 58 12.85 5.25 1.55
CA ARG A 58 12.21 5.79 0.34
C ARG A 58 10.74 5.42 0.26
N ARG A 59 9.94 6.36 -0.23
CA ARG A 59 8.57 6.09 -0.67
C ARG A 59 8.59 5.63 -2.12
N ILE A 60 7.90 4.54 -2.41
CA ILE A 60 7.57 4.04 -3.74
C ILE A 60 6.07 4.24 -3.90
N ALA A 61 5.67 4.95 -4.95
CA ALA A 61 4.28 5.31 -5.20
C ALA A 61 3.87 5.05 -6.66
N GLY A 62 2.55 4.99 -6.87
CA GLY A 62 1.96 4.83 -8.21
C GLY A 62 1.79 3.39 -8.65
N TYR A 63 1.81 2.43 -7.73
CA TYR A 63 1.34 1.07 -8.00
C TYR A 63 -0.16 0.97 -7.68
N THR A 64 -0.94 0.46 -8.62
CA THR A 64 -2.37 0.27 -8.47
C THR A 64 -2.75 -1.17 -8.80
N LEU A 65 -3.77 -1.67 -8.10
CA LEU A 65 -4.31 -3.00 -8.26
C LEU A 65 -5.80 -2.89 -8.63
N PRO A 66 -6.19 -3.25 -9.86
CA PRO A 66 -7.60 -3.40 -10.19
C PRO A 66 -8.16 -4.67 -9.51
N ASN A 67 -9.48 -4.78 -9.42
CA ASN A 67 -10.15 -5.96 -8.86
C ASN A 67 -9.67 -6.33 -7.45
N ALA A 68 -9.38 -5.32 -6.63
CA ALA A 68 -8.68 -5.45 -5.36
C ALA A 68 -9.62 -5.53 -4.14
N SER A 69 -10.92 -5.75 -4.33
CA SER A 69 -11.90 -5.78 -3.25
C SER A 69 -11.64 -6.88 -2.20
N ILE A 70 -10.85 -7.90 -2.51
CA ILE A 70 -10.38 -8.91 -1.55
C ILE A 70 -9.53 -8.32 -0.41
N PHE A 71 -8.98 -7.12 -0.63
CA PHE A 71 -8.21 -6.41 0.38
C PHE A 71 -9.08 -5.51 1.27
N LEU A 72 -10.37 -5.34 1.00
CA LEU A 72 -11.26 -4.54 1.85
C LEU A 72 -11.36 -5.15 3.26
N ASP A 73 -11.23 -4.30 4.29
CA ASP A 73 -11.49 -4.68 5.68
C ASP A 73 -13.00 -4.67 5.96
N THR A 74 -13.69 -5.71 5.51
CA THR A 74 -15.15 -5.83 5.69
C THR A 74 -15.54 -5.88 7.15
N ALA A 75 -14.68 -6.43 8.03
CA ALA A 75 -14.97 -6.51 9.46
C ALA A 75 -14.93 -5.14 10.14
N ARG A 76 -13.98 -4.27 9.75
CA ARG A 76 -13.96 -2.90 10.23
C ARG A 76 -15.11 -2.08 9.65
N LEU A 77 -15.35 -2.20 8.34
CA LEU A 77 -16.43 -1.49 7.69
C LEU A 77 -17.79 -1.83 8.32
N LEU A 78 -18.03 -3.11 8.61
CA LEU A 78 -19.24 -3.56 9.33
C LEU A 78 -19.46 -2.83 10.66
N LYS A 79 -18.40 -2.67 11.47
CA LYS A 79 -18.48 -1.95 12.74
C LYS A 79 -18.83 -0.48 12.54
N GLU A 80 -18.23 0.16 11.54
CA GLU A 80 -18.52 1.56 11.23
C GLU A 80 -19.96 1.72 10.71
N LEU A 81 -20.48 0.75 9.95
CA LEU A 81 -21.88 0.75 9.48
C LEU A 81 -22.90 0.66 10.62
N GLU A 82 -22.58 -0.02 11.73
CA GLU A 82 -23.42 -0.08 12.93
C GLU A 82 -23.61 1.30 13.59
N ASP A 83 -22.62 2.20 13.45
CA ASP A 83 -22.65 3.56 13.99
C ASP A 83 -23.47 4.55 13.11
N GLY A 84 -23.92 4.10 11.94
CA GLY A 84 -24.86 4.81 11.06
C GLY A 84 -24.22 5.33 9.76
N PHE A 85 -24.83 4.97 8.62
CA PHE A 85 -24.43 5.39 7.27
C PHE A 85 -25.65 5.59 6.37
N GLU A 86 -25.46 6.30 5.26
CA GLU A 86 -26.48 6.39 4.23
C GLU A 86 -26.83 5.00 3.67
N PRO A 87 -28.12 4.65 3.55
CA PRO A 87 -28.52 3.35 3.08
C PRO A 87 -28.15 3.14 1.62
N HIS A 88 -27.38 2.09 1.35
CA HIS A 88 -27.03 1.64 0.01
C HIS A 88 -27.25 0.12 -0.08
N PRO A 89 -27.82 -0.42 -1.18
CA PRO A 89 -28.14 -1.85 -1.28
C PRO A 89 -26.96 -2.76 -0.92
N ALA A 90 -25.77 -2.49 -1.47
CA ALA A 90 -24.58 -3.27 -1.18
C ALA A 90 -24.10 -3.22 0.29
N LEU A 91 -24.46 -2.17 1.04
CA LEU A 91 -24.15 -2.05 2.47
C LEU A 91 -25.18 -2.80 3.33
N VAL A 92 -26.45 -2.84 2.90
CA VAL A 92 -27.50 -3.65 3.52
C VAL A 92 -27.19 -5.14 3.36
N ASP A 93 -26.74 -5.54 2.18
CA ASP A 93 -26.31 -6.93 1.92
C ASP A 93 -25.12 -7.30 2.80
N LEU A 94 -24.14 -6.38 2.94
CA LEU A 94 -23.00 -6.57 3.83
C LEU A 94 -23.44 -6.76 5.29
N LEU A 95 -24.36 -5.93 5.80
CA LEU A 95 -24.93 -6.06 7.15
C LEU A 95 -25.67 -7.40 7.35
N SER A 96 -26.21 -7.95 6.27
CA SER A 96 -26.86 -9.26 6.25
C SER A 96 -25.88 -10.43 6.11
N GLY A 97 -24.57 -10.14 6.03
CA GLY A 97 -23.49 -11.12 5.96
C GLY A 97 -22.99 -11.43 4.55
N ASP A 98 -23.51 -10.77 3.50
CA ASP A 98 -23.04 -10.95 2.13
C ASP A 98 -22.14 -9.79 1.66
N PRO A 99 -20.81 -9.98 1.61
CA PRO A 99 -19.90 -8.95 1.12
C PRO A 99 -19.83 -8.87 -0.41
N PHE A 100 -20.44 -9.80 -1.15
CA PHE A 100 -20.23 -9.92 -2.60
C PHE A 100 -20.72 -8.70 -3.39
N PRO A 101 -21.92 -8.13 -3.15
CA PRO A 101 -22.40 -6.95 -3.87
C PRO A 101 -21.45 -5.75 -3.70
N LEU A 102 -20.97 -5.53 -2.47
CA LEU A 102 -20.01 -4.46 -2.19
C LEU A 102 -18.68 -4.71 -2.90
N ARG A 103 -18.19 -5.95 -2.91
CA ARG A 103 -16.95 -6.30 -3.62
C ARG A 103 -17.06 -6.12 -5.13
N ALA A 104 -18.23 -6.40 -5.71
CA ALA A 104 -18.50 -6.19 -7.12
C ALA A 104 -18.45 -4.70 -7.47
N GLU A 105 -19.12 -3.86 -6.68
CA GLU A 105 -19.09 -2.40 -6.80
C GLU A 105 -17.66 -1.85 -6.69
N LEU A 106 -16.89 -2.29 -5.69
CA LEU A 106 -15.48 -1.90 -5.55
C LEU A 106 -14.63 -2.32 -6.75
N ASN A 107 -14.82 -3.53 -7.26
CA ASN A 107 -14.03 -4.01 -8.40
C ASN A 107 -14.37 -3.27 -9.70
N ALA A 108 -15.62 -2.84 -9.87
CA ALA A 108 -16.07 -2.11 -11.04
C ALA A 108 -15.57 -0.65 -11.06
N HIS A 109 -15.52 0.00 -9.89
CA HIS A 109 -15.36 1.46 -9.83
C HIS A 109 -14.13 1.94 -9.07
N PHE A 110 -13.43 1.07 -8.35
CA PHE A 110 -12.26 1.41 -7.55
C PHE A 110 -11.04 0.56 -7.90
N GLU A 111 -9.87 1.16 -7.71
CA GLU A 111 -8.60 0.47 -7.67
C GLU A 111 -7.97 0.63 -6.28
N LEU A 112 -7.16 -0.35 -5.87
CA LEU A 112 -6.35 -0.21 -4.66
C LEU A 112 -5.03 0.44 -5.04
N ARG A 113 -4.79 1.66 -4.55
CA ARG A 113 -3.46 2.26 -4.57
C ARG A 113 -2.62 1.65 -3.46
N ALA A 114 -1.47 1.12 -3.85
CA ALA A 114 -0.55 0.41 -2.98
C ALA A 114 0.82 1.09 -3.00
N ASP A 115 0.94 2.10 -2.14
CA ASP A 115 2.21 2.78 -1.92
C ASP A 115 2.99 2.09 -0.78
N PHE A 116 4.31 2.20 -0.83
CA PHE A 116 5.19 1.59 0.16
C PHE A 116 6.27 2.55 0.59
N VAL A 117 6.48 2.71 1.89
CA VAL A 117 7.73 3.27 2.41
C VAL A 117 8.64 2.12 2.78
N ILE A 118 9.73 1.93 2.04
CA ILE A 118 10.71 0.90 2.32
C ILE A 118 11.94 1.50 2.99
N ALA A 119 12.58 0.73 3.86
CA ALA A 119 13.82 1.13 4.49
C ALA A 119 14.76 -0.05 4.77
N PHE A 120 16.04 0.28 4.97
CA PHE A 120 17.07 -0.64 5.41
C PHE A 120 17.65 -0.19 6.75
N THR A 121 17.75 -1.10 7.72
CA THR A 121 18.21 -0.79 9.09
C THR A 121 19.68 -1.15 9.31
N ALA A 122 20.29 -0.59 10.36
CA ALA A 122 21.65 -0.94 10.79
C ALA A 122 21.79 -2.41 11.20
N ARG A 123 20.68 -3.05 11.61
CA ARG A 123 20.60 -4.50 11.88
C ARG A 123 20.47 -5.35 10.61
N ARG A 124 20.55 -4.72 9.44
CA ARG A 124 20.40 -5.35 8.12
C ARG A 124 19.00 -5.89 7.86
N ASP A 125 17.99 -5.26 8.41
CA ASP A 125 16.60 -5.61 8.12
C ASP A 125 16.10 -4.80 6.93
N LEU A 126 15.44 -5.47 5.99
CA LEU A 126 14.58 -4.82 5.02
C LEU A 126 13.18 -4.69 5.63
N ILE A 127 12.71 -3.46 5.76
CA ILE A 127 11.42 -3.15 6.38
C ILE A 127 10.55 -2.35 5.42
N ALA A 128 9.24 -2.45 5.57
CA ALA A 128 8.28 -1.67 4.80
C ALA A 128 7.11 -1.20 5.66
N ARG A 129 6.60 -0.01 5.37
CA ARG A 129 5.31 0.50 5.83
C ARG A 129 4.40 0.61 4.61
N PRO A 130 3.36 -0.24 4.48
CA PRO A 130 2.40 -0.11 3.40
C PRO A 130 1.47 1.07 3.65
N GLU A 131 1.01 1.69 2.57
CA GLU A 131 0.00 2.73 2.57
C GLU A 131 -1.02 2.39 1.49
N PHE A 132 -2.16 1.85 1.93
CA PHE A 132 -3.23 1.36 1.08
C PHE A 132 -4.40 2.32 1.07
N ARG A 133 -4.98 2.52 -0.11
CA ARG A 133 -6.19 3.32 -0.27
C ARG A 133 -6.99 2.83 -1.47
N PHE A 134 -8.28 2.57 -1.30
CA PHE A 134 -9.18 2.44 -2.43
C PHE A 134 -9.46 3.82 -3.02
N THR A 135 -9.26 3.97 -4.33
CA THR A 135 -9.53 5.22 -5.04
C THR A 135 -10.47 4.98 -6.22
N PRO A 136 -11.46 5.85 -6.45
CA PRO A 136 -12.31 5.74 -7.63
C PRO A 136 -11.46 5.82 -8.91
N ILE A 137 -11.71 4.92 -9.85
CA ILE A 137 -11.12 4.93 -11.19
C ILE A 137 -11.68 6.14 -11.96
N VAL A 138 -12.99 6.36 -11.85
CA VAL A 138 -13.71 7.53 -12.39
C VAL A 138 -14.48 8.18 -11.25
N GLN A 139 -14.26 9.48 -11.03
CA GLN A 139 -14.93 10.24 -9.98
C GLN A 139 -16.43 10.32 -10.24
N GLY A 140 -17.25 10.06 -9.22
CA GLY A 140 -18.73 10.13 -9.29
C GLY A 140 -19.41 8.96 -10.01
N LEU A 141 -18.67 7.92 -10.42
CA LEU A 141 -19.27 6.78 -11.12
C LEU A 141 -19.82 5.70 -10.17
N SER A 142 -19.25 5.55 -8.97
CA SER A 142 -19.79 4.64 -7.97
C SER A 142 -21.00 5.25 -7.28
N SER A 143 -21.97 4.41 -6.94
CA SER A 143 -23.12 4.81 -6.11
C SER A 143 -22.88 4.67 -4.61
N LEU A 144 -21.68 4.25 -4.18
CA LEU A 144 -21.35 4.16 -2.76
C LEU A 144 -21.40 5.54 -2.09
N PRO A 145 -21.86 5.63 -0.83
CA PRO A 145 -21.89 6.89 -0.10
C PRO A 145 -20.53 7.60 -0.06
N ASP A 146 -20.57 8.92 -0.23
CA ASP A 146 -19.40 9.76 -0.07
C ASP A 146 -18.89 9.67 1.37
N GLY A 147 -17.59 9.44 1.54
CA GLY A 147 -16.97 9.30 2.87
C GLY A 147 -17.05 7.91 3.48
N LEU A 148 -17.58 6.91 2.77
CA LEU A 148 -17.47 5.51 3.19
C LEU A 148 -16.00 5.10 3.38
N PRO A 149 -15.60 4.65 4.58
CA PRO A 149 -14.22 4.28 4.88
C PRO A 149 -13.83 2.95 4.23
N LEU A 150 -13.40 3.03 2.97
CA LEU A 150 -12.86 1.89 2.23
C LEU A 150 -11.39 1.65 2.63
N ASP A 151 -11.20 1.03 3.79
CA ASP A 151 -9.89 0.69 4.32
C ASP A 151 -9.45 -0.72 3.90
N ALA A 152 -8.16 -0.89 3.63
CA ALA A 152 -7.59 -2.20 3.38
C ALA A 152 -7.35 -2.95 4.70
N ARG A 153 -7.64 -4.26 4.71
CA ARG A 153 -7.33 -5.15 5.83
C ARG A 153 -5.82 -5.19 6.08
N ARG A 154 -5.45 -5.59 7.29
CA ARG A 154 -4.05 -5.89 7.59
C ARG A 154 -3.58 -7.08 6.75
N LEU A 155 -2.46 -6.88 6.06
CA LEU A 155 -1.81 -7.92 5.27
C LEU A 155 -0.68 -8.57 6.07
N GLY A 156 -0.53 -9.88 5.90
CA GLY A 156 0.59 -10.61 6.46
C GLY A 156 1.92 -10.18 5.83
N ARG A 157 3.04 -10.53 6.47
CA ARG A 157 4.38 -10.22 5.97
C ARG A 157 4.59 -10.70 4.54
N ASP A 158 4.19 -11.93 4.24
CA ASP A 158 4.47 -12.56 2.95
C ASP A 158 3.61 -11.95 1.83
N GLU A 159 2.35 -11.60 2.13
CA GLU A 159 1.48 -10.84 1.21
C GLU A 159 2.07 -9.46 0.90
N LEU A 160 2.54 -8.75 1.93
CA LEU A 160 3.21 -7.45 1.76
C LEU A 160 4.48 -7.58 0.94
N HIS A 161 5.26 -8.63 1.16
CA HIS A 161 6.49 -8.88 0.41
C HIS A 161 6.17 -9.08 -1.08
N LEU A 162 5.18 -9.92 -1.39
CA LEU A 162 4.76 -10.19 -2.75
C LEU A 162 4.22 -8.93 -3.44
N LEU A 163 3.36 -8.16 -2.77
CA LEU A 163 2.83 -6.92 -3.33
C LEU A 163 3.93 -5.89 -3.61
N LEU A 164 4.90 -5.75 -2.70
CA LEU A 164 6.05 -4.88 -2.93
C LEU A 164 6.90 -5.36 -4.11
N GLN A 165 7.17 -6.66 -4.22
CA GLN A 165 7.93 -7.21 -5.35
C GLN A 165 7.23 -6.95 -6.69
N ARG A 166 5.90 -7.11 -6.74
CA ARG A 166 5.09 -6.76 -7.92
C ARG A 166 5.12 -5.27 -8.23
N ALA A 167 4.97 -4.42 -7.21
CA ALA A 167 5.07 -2.97 -7.35
C ALA A 167 6.42 -2.55 -7.96
N CYS A 168 7.49 -3.24 -7.55
CA CYS A 168 8.86 -3.04 -8.02
C CYS A 168 9.20 -3.80 -9.32
N GLY A 169 8.29 -4.58 -9.91
CA GLY A 169 8.57 -5.37 -11.12
C GLY A 169 9.70 -6.40 -10.96
N VAL A 170 9.81 -7.01 -9.78
CA VAL A 170 10.83 -8.04 -9.45
C VAL A 170 10.22 -9.36 -8.96
N ALA A 171 8.89 -9.50 -9.10
CA ALA A 171 8.14 -10.73 -8.86
C ALA A 171 8.04 -11.56 -10.15
#